data_AF-A0AA43EG76-F1
#
_entry.id   AF-A0AA43EG76-F1
#
_cell.length_a   1.000
_cell.length_b   1.000
_cell.length_c   1.000
_cell.angle_alpha   90.00
_cell.angle_beta   90.00
_cell.angle_gamma   90.00
#
_symmetry.space_group_name_H-M   'P 1'
#
loop_
_entity.id
_entity.type
_entity.pdbx_description
1 polymer ?
#
loop_
_entity_poly.entity_id
_entity_poly.type
_entity_poly.pdbx_seq_one_letter_code
_entity_poly.pdbx_strand_id
1 'polypeptide(L)'
;MHPSQTKIQAALDRGRSAGAQYQPPERWYARFGGAGELEAGGFLLTKLGSLSVMATHMARRGLDPSATDIAQVMETPTMLVNAVIFGDDPSFATDSYMLLDQKGKTIKPVMVRFDGQAERSTAWPENPRFKAKIVASFAYTDFDPSATTTITVYPAHGGEISFSLDFAQIE
;
A
#
# COMPACT_ATOMS: atom_id res chain seq x y z
N MET A 1 -13.49 -10.43 0.87
CA MET A 1 -14.56 -9.66 0.19
C MET A 1 -14.29 -9.65 -1.32
N HIS A 2 -15.32 -9.86 -2.15
CA HIS A 2 -15.20 -9.77 -3.61
C HIS A 2 -15.93 -8.49 -4.10
N PRO A 3 -15.24 -7.56 -4.79
CA PRO A 3 -15.87 -6.43 -5.47
C PRO A 3 -16.94 -6.89 -6.48
N SER A 4 -17.95 -6.05 -6.71
CA SER A 4 -18.96 -6.31 -7.72
C SER A 4 -18.39 -6.21 -9.13
N GLN A 5 -19.03 -6.89 -10.10
CA GLN A 5 -18.71 -6.78 -11.54
C GLN A 5 -18.62 -5.32 -12.01
N THR A 6 -19.54 -4.45 -11.56
CA THR A 6 -19.51 -3.02 -11.88
C THR A 6 -18.25 -2.32 -11.38
N LYS A 7 -17.80 -2.63 -10.14
CA LYS A 7 -16.57 -2.06 -9.59
C LYS A 7 -15.33 -2.57 -10.30
N ILE A 8 -15.31 -3.85 -10.67
CA ILE A 8 -14.23 -4.47 -11.46
C ILE A 8 -14.11 -3.77 -12.82
N GLN A 9 -15.23 -3.62 -13.53
CA GLN A 9 -15.25 -2.97 -14.84
C GLN A 9 -14.79 -1.50 -14.75
N ALA A 10 -15.28 -0.76 -13.75
CA ALA A 10 -14.86 0.62 -13.52
C ALA A 10 -13.35 0.74 -13.27
N ALA A 11 -12.75 -0.20 -12.50
CA ALA A 11 -11.31 -0.25 -12.25
C ALA A 11 -10.49 -0.53 -13.52
N LEU A 12 -10.99 -1.41 -14.41
CA LEU A 12 -10.36 -1.68 -15.69
C LEU A 12 -10.44 -0.48 -16.64
N ASP A 13 -11.62 0.15 -16.74
CA ASP A 13 -11.86 1.30 -17.62
C ASP A 13 -10.99 2.49 -17.25
N ARG A 14 -10.89 2.82 -15.96
CA ARG A 14 -10.01 3.92 -15.52
C ARG A 14 -8.54 3.61 -15.79
N GLY A 15 -8.11 2.36 -15.59
CA GLY A 15 -6.73 1.95 -15.86
C GLY A 15 -6.39 2.06 -17.34
N ARG A 16 -7.28 1.62 -18.23
CA ARG A 16 -7.14 1.81 -19.68
C ARG A 16 -7.01 3.27 -20.07
N SER A 17 -7.91 4.10 -19.56
CA SER A 17 -7.91 5.54 -19.84
C SER A 17 -6.59 6.21 -19.40
N ALA A 18 -6.09 5.87 -18.20
CA ALA A 18 -4.81 6.37 -17.73
C ALA A 18 -3.62 5.88 -18.58
N GLY A 19 -3.64 4.62 -19.00
CA GLY A 19 -2.60 4.06 -19.86
C GLY A 19 -2.52 4.76 -21.22
N ALA A 20 -3.67 5.04 -21.84
CA ALA A 20 -3.76 5.81 -23.08
C ALA A 20 -3.24 7.25 -22.92
N GLN A 21 -3.38 7.82 -21.72
CA GLN A 21 -2.88 9.15 -21.37
C GLN A 21 -1.45 9.16 -20.81
N TYR A 22 -0.73 8.02 -20.85
CA TYR A 22 0.63 7.87 -20.30
C TYR A 22 0.77 8.27 -18.82
N GLN A 23 -0.33 8.18 -18.06
CA GLN A 23 -0.30 8.47 -16.64
C GLN A 23 0.40 7.34 -15.85
N PRO A 24 1.04 7.66 -14.71
CA PRO A 24 1.71 6.66 -13.90
C PRO A 24 0.69 5.72 -13.23
N PRO A 25 0.94 4.39 -13.23
CA PRO A 25 0.06 3.41 -12.56
C PRO A 25 -0.10 3.64 -11.06
N GLU A 26 0.89 4.26 -10.41
CA GLU A 26 0.92 4.52 -8.98
C GLU A 26 -0.16 5.49 -8.48
N ARG A 27 -0.87 6.15 -9.42
CA ARG A 27 -2.03 7.00 -9.10
C ARG A 27 -3.17 6.22 -8.45
N TRP A 28 -3.23 4.91 -8.68
CA TRP A 28 -4.27 4.03 -8.15
C TRP A 28 -3.96 3.47 -6.77
N TYR A 29 -2.85 3.92 -6.16
CA TYR A 29 -2.53 3.60 -4.78
C TYR A 29 -3.30 4.51 -3.83
N ALA A 30 -3.96 3.93 -2.83
CA ALA A 30 -4.61 4.72 -1.80
C ALA A 30 -3.55 5.21 -0.81
N ARG A 31 -3.23 6.50 -0.82
CA ARG A 31 -2.13 7.08 -0.03
C ARG A 31 -2.58 7.48 1.37
N PHE A 32 -1.63 7.45 2.32
CA PHE A 32 -1.82 7.91 3.69
C PHE A 32 -0.55 8.53 4.26
N GLY A 33 -0.70 9.21 5.40
CA GLY A 33 0.38 9.92 6.07
C GLY A 33 0.69 11.26 5.41
N GLY A 34 1.90 11.75 5.67
CA GLY A 34 2.34 13.05 5.19
C GLY A 34 2.60 13.09 3.68
N ALA A 35 2.46 14.28 3.11
CA ALA A 35 2.76 14.55 1.69
C ALA A 35 4.16 15.13 1.49
N GLY A 36 4.83 15.52 2.59
CA GLY A 36 6.19 16.05 2.57
C GLY A 36 7.24 14.95 2.38
N GLU A 37 8.40 15.33 1.81
CA GLU A 37 9.51 14.39 1.55
C GLU A 37 10.13 13.75 2.81
N LEU A 38 9.93 14.38 3.97
CA LEU A 38 10.46 13.94 5.27
C LEU A 38 9.36 13.54 6.25
N GLU A 39 8.17 13.27 5.74
CA GLU A 39 7.03 12.83 6.56
C GLU A 39 6.78 11.35 6.33
N ALA A 40 6.57 10.61 7.43
CA ALA A 40 6.18 9.21 7.33
C ALA A 40 4.80 9.09 6.65
N GLY A 41 4.65 8.05 5.86
CA GLY A 41 3.43 7.83 5.09
C GLY A 41 3.55 6.60 4.23
N GLY A 42 2.64 6.43 3.27
CA GLY A 42 2.61 5.21 2.51
C GLY A 42 1.41 5.08 1.61
N PHE A 43 1.14 3.83 1.22
CA PHE A 43 -0.03 3.51 0.43
C PHE A 43 -0.53 2.09 0.62
N LEU A 44 -1.79 1.88 0.27
CA LEU A 44 -2.43 0.58 0.18
C LEU A 44 -2.61 0.22 -1.29
N LEU A 45 -2.41 -1.06 -1.60
CA LEU A 45 -2.74 -1.63 -2.90
C LEU A 45 -3.87 -2.65 -2.72
N THR A 46 -5.07 -2.26 -3.12
CA THR A 46 -6.27 -3.09 -3.08
C THR A 46 -6.38 -3.97 -4.34
N LYS A 47 -7.36 -4.89 -4.38
CA LYS A 47 -7.71 -5.61 -5.62
C LYS A 47 -8.11 -4.64 -6.74
N LEU A 48 -8.96 -3.65 -6.47
CA LEU A 48 -9.41 -2.68 -7.48
C LEU A 48 -8.25 -1.77 -7.92
N GLY A 49 -7.40 -1.34 -6.99
CA GLY A 49 -6.16 -0.62 -7.31
C GLY A 49 -5.24 -1.46 -8.21
N SER A 50 -5.04 -2.73 -7.88
CA SER A 50 -4.22 -3.68 -8.67
C SER A 50 -4.76 -3.88 -10.08
N LEU A 51 -6.08 -4.04 -10.25
CA LEU A 51 -6.72 -4.12 -11.57
C LEU A 51 -6.43 -2.88 -12.41
N SER A 52 -6.48 -1.70 -11.77
CA SER A 52 -6.27 -0.42 -12.44
C SER A 52 -4.81 -0.23 -12.87
N VAL A 53 -3.88 -0.62 -11.99
CA VAL A 53 -2.42 -0.65 -12.26
C VAL A 53 -2.13 -1.59 -13.43
N MET A 54 -2.65 -2.81 -13.38
CA MET A 54 -2.48 -3.81 -14.44
C MET A 54 -3.01 -3.30 -15.78
N ALA A 55 -4.26 -2.81 -15.81
CA ALA A 55 -4.86 -2.25 -17.01
C ALA A 55 -4.09 -1.04 -17.55
N THR A 56 -3.55 -0.19 -16.68
CA THR A 56 -2.67 0.93 -17.07
C THR A 56 -1.40 0.43 -17.77
N HIS A 57 -0.74 -0.58 -17.20
CA HIS A 57 0.47 -1.16 -17.79
C HIS A 57 0.21 -1.84 -19.14
N MET A 58 -0.90 -2.56 -19.26
CA MET A 58 -1.26 -3.25 -20.51
C MET A 58 -1.66 -2.26 -21.60
N ALA A 59 -2.48 -1.26 -21.28
CA ALA A 59 -2.89 -0.24 -22.26
C ALA A 59 -1.70 0.57 -22.80
N ARG A 60 -0.68 0.86 -21.98
CA ARG A 60 0.57 1.50 -22.44
C ARG A 60 1.36 0.66 -23.46
N ARG A 61 1.06 -0.64 -23.56
CA ARG A 61 1.64 -1.58 -24.54
C ARG A 61 0.67 -1.89 -25.68
N GLY A 62 -0.49 -1.23 -25.74
CA GLY A 62 -1.55 -1.51 -26.71
C GLY A 62 -2.28 -2.83 -26.46
N LEU A 63 -2.34 -3.29 -25.21
CA LEU A 63 -2.96 -4.56 -24.81
C LEU A 63 -4.13 -4.34 -23.84
N ASP A 64 -5.06 -5.30 -23.82
CA ASP A 64 -6.15 -5.40 -22.85
C ASP A 64 -5.90 -6.56 -21.87
N PRO A 65 -6.27 -6.42 -20.58
CA PRO A 65 -6.27 -7.54 -19.64
C PRO A 65 -7.18 -8.68 -20.09
N SER A 66 -6.66 -9.90 -20.08
CA SER A 66 -7.45 -11.11 -20.32
C SER A 66 -8.31 -11.47 -19.10
N ALA A 67 -9.29 -12.35 -19.30
CA ALA A 67 -10.09 -12.89 -18.19
C ALA A 67 -9.22 -13.61 -17.14
N THR A 68 -8.13 -14.26 -17.58
CA THR A 68 -7.17 -14.92 -16.69
C THR A 68 -6.39 -13.90 -15.85
N ASP A 69 -5.93 -12.80 -16.45
CA ASP A 69 -5.23 -11.73 -15.72
C ASP A 69 -6.11 -11.13 -14.64
N ILE A 70 -7.38 -10.86 -14.97
CA ILE A 70 -8.38 -10.34 -14.03
C ILE A 70 -8.62 -11.36 -12.90
N ALA A 71 -8.83 -12.63 -13.23
CA ALA A 71 -9.06 -13.69 -12.24
C ALA A 71 -7.88 -13.81 -11.26
N GLN A 72 -6.64 -13.75 -11.75
CA GLN A 72 -5.44 -13.83 -10.92
C GLN A 72 -5.36 -12.69 -9.89
N VAL A 73 -5.65 -11.45 -10.30
CA VAL A 73 -5.73 -10.32 -9.35
C VAL A 73 -6.88 -10.54 -8.35
N MET A 74 -8.02 -11.03 -8.83
CA MET A 74 -9.20 -11.30 -8.01
C MET A 74 -9.02 -12.46 -7.03
N GLU A 75 -8.07 -13.36 -7.26
CA GLU A 75 -7.71 -14.47 -6.37
C GLU A 75 -6.68 -14.07 -5.30
N THR A 76 -6.01 -12.92 -5.44
CA THR A 76 -4.99 -12.46 -4.46
C THR A 76 -5.59 -12.36 -3.05
N PRO A 77 -5.14 -13.15 -2.05
CA PRO A 77 -5.83 -13.26 -0.76
C PRO A 77 -5.57 -12.08 0.17
N THR A 78 -4.56 -11.25 -0.12
CA THR A 78 -4.08 -10.20 0.76
C THR A 78 -4.15 -8.82 0.12
N MET A 79 -4.40 -7.80 0.93
CA MET A 79 -4.10 -6.41 0.63
C MET A 79 -2.64 -6.11 1.00
N LEU A 80 -1.94 -5.32 0.18
CA LEU A 80 -0.61 -4.83 0.53
C LEU A 80 -0.72 -3.43 1.16
N VAL A 81 0.05 -3.22 2.23
CA VAL A 81 0.26 -1.92 2.86
C VAL A 81 1.75 -1.63 2.81
N ASN A 82 2.11 -0.54 2.15
CA ASN A 82 3.46 -0.01 2.08
C ASN A 82 3.55 1.22 3.00
N ALA A 83 4.55 1.27 3.86
CA ALA A 83 4.89 2.43 4.66
C ALA A 83 6.35 2.81 4.45
N VAL A 84 6.61 4.10 4.38
CA VAL A 84 7.94 4.71 4.47
C VAL A 84 8.02 5.42 5.80
N ILE A 85 9.03 5.08 6.57
CA ILE A 85 9.33 5.67 7.88
C ILE A 85 10.75 6.23 7.88
N PHE A 86 11.06 7.03 8.90
CA PHE A 86 12.30 7.78 9.02
C PHE A 86 13.00 7.48 10.34
N GLY A 87 14.33 7.52 10.32
CA GLY A 87 15.16 7.23 11.49
C GLY A 87 16.58 7.75 11.34
N ASP A 88 17.37 7.64 12.40
CA ASP A 88 18.72 8.23 12.47
C ASP A 88 19.86 7.22 12.32
N ASP A 89 19.53 5.92 12.26
CA ASP A 89 20.46 4.81 12.13
C ASP A 89 20.13 3.96 10.88
N PRO A 90 21.11 3.46 10.11
CA PRO A 90 20.83 2.71 8.88
C PRO A 90 20.12 1.37 9.10
N SER A 91 20.15 0.77 10.29
CA SER A 91 19.45 -0.49 10.58
C SER A 91 18.12 -0.30 11.31
N PHE A 92 17.68 0.94 11.56
CA PHE A 92 16.53 1.23 12.44
C PHE A 92 15.22 0.51 12.09
N ALA A 93 15.03 0.19 10.81
CA ALA A 93 13.83 -0.45 10.30
C ALA A 93 13.96 -1.99 10.16
N THR A 94 15.12 -2.56 10.48
CA THR A 94 15.30 -4.01 10.53
C THR A 94 14.29 -4.61 11.49
N ASP A 95 13.68 -5.74 11.14
CA ASP A 95 12.67 -6.42 11.96
C ASP A 95 11.44 -5.56 12.33
N SER A 96 11.18 -4.49 11.57
CA SER A 96 9.97 -3.68 11.77
C SER A 96 8.71 -4.52 11.56
N TYR A 97 7.68 -4.21 12.33
CA TYR A 97 6.38 -4.83 12.23
C TYR A 97 5.28 -3.82 11.89
N MET A 98 4.16 -4.31 11.40
CA MET A 98 2.99 -3.48 11.09
C MET A 98 1.72 -4.18 11.57
N LEU A 99 0.79 -3.40 12.14
CA LEU A 99 -0.52 -3.87 12.59
C LEU A 99 -1.63 -3.01 11.99
N LEU A 100 -2.82 -3.59 11.86
CA LEU A 100 -4.06 -2.83 11.69
C LEU A 100 -4.88 -2.96 12.96
N ASP A 101 -5.50 -1.87 13.39
CA ASP A 101 -6.50 -1.87 14.45
C ASP A 101 -7.83 -1.37 13.91
N GLN A 102 -8.88 -2.18 14.12
CA GLN A 102 -10.25 -1.86 13.70
C GLN A 102 -11.22 -2.19 14.83
N LYS A 103 -12.01 -1.22 15.27
CA LYS A 103 -13.08 -1.44 16.27
C LYS A 103 -12.58 -2.16 17.54
N GLY A 104 -11.35 -1.88 17.97
CA GLY A 104 -10.70 -2.52 19.12
C GLY A 104 -10.11 -3.92 18.87
N LYS A 105 -10.10 -4.40 17.62
CA LYS A 105 -9.47 -5.65 17.20
C LYS A 105 -8.15 -5.35 16.49
N THR A 106 -7.06 -5.91 17.03
CA THR A 106 -5.76 -5.94 16.35
C THR A 106 -5.71 -7.06 15.33
N ILE A 107 -5.31 -6.72 14.11
CA ILE A 107 -5.18 -7.62 12.97
C ILE A 107 -3.70 -7.71 12.62
N LYS A 108 -3.20 -8.95 12.57
CA LYS A 108 -1.80 -9.24 12.24
C LYS A 108 -1.63 -9.46 10.74
N PRO A 109 -0.50 -9.05 10.16
CA PRO A 109 -0.18 -9.35 8.78
C PRO A 109 0.17 -10.83 8.62
N VAL A 110 -0.07 -11.36 7.42
CA VAL A 110 0.39 -12.68 6.98
C VAL A 110 1.92 -12.68 6.79
N MET A 111 2.46 -11.55 6.36
CA MET A 111 3.89 -11.38 6.08
C MET A 111 4.25 -9.89 6.20
N VAL A 112 5.45 -9.63 6.72
CA VAL A 112 6.08 -8.31 6.69
C VAL A 112 7.43 -8.43 6.01
N ARG A 113 7.75 -7.47 5.15
CA ARG A 113 9.07 -7.26 4.55
C ARG A 113 9.52 -5.86 4.91
N PHE A 114 10.80 -5.70 5.17
CA PHE A 114 11.43 -4.43 5.51
C PHE A 114 12.76 -4.32 4.77
N ASP A 115 13.23 -3.10 4.58
CA ASP A 115 14.58 -2.89 4.09
C ASP A 115 15.58 -3.29 5.17
N GLY A 116 16.49 -4.21 4.85
CA GLY A 116 17.55 -4.63 5.79
C GLY A 116 18.62 -3.54 6.04
N GLN A 117 18.65 -2.51 5.19
CA GLN A 117 19.42 -1.29 5.40
C GLN A 117 18.64 -0.12 4.80
N ALA A 118 18.44 0.92 5.60
CA ALA A 118 17.73 2.12 5.22
C ALA A 118 18.55 2.99 4.25
N GLU A 119 17.85 3.65 3.33
CA GLU A 119 18.42 4.61 2.40
C GLU A 119 18.63 5.96 3.08
N ARG A 120 19.57 6.76 2.59
CA ARG A 120 19.69 8.16 3.03
C ARG A 120 18.42 8.94 2.67
N SER A 121 17.96 9.76 3.60
CA SER A 121 16.88 10.72 3.33
C SER A 121 17.41 11.91 2.50
N THR A 122 16.51 12.79 2.08
CA THR A 122 16.89 14.07 1.44
C THR A 122 17.53 15.06 2.42
N ALA A 123 17.38 14.84 3.72
CA ALA A 123 17.99 15.64 4.78
C ALA A 123 19.40 15.18 5.16
N TRP A 124 19.95 14.11 4.58
CA TRP A 124 21.28 13.62 4.97
C TRP A 124 22.39 14.68 4.76
N PRO A 125 23.30 14.91 5.73
CA PRO A 125 23.51 14.16 6.99
C PRO A 125 22.70 14.62 8.21
N GLU A 126 21.81 15.60 8.06
CA GLU A 126 20.90 16.08 9.09
C GLU A 126 19.72 15.11 9.35
N ASN A 127 19.03 15.29 10.47
CA ASN A 127 17.91 14.45 10.86
C ASN A 127 16.59 14.83 10.14
N PRO A 128 15.71 13.87 9.83
CA PRO A 128 15.93 12.43 9.97
C PRO A 128 16.85 11.91 8.87
N ARG A 129 17.87 11.14 9.23
CA ARG A 129 19.00 10.82 8.34
C ARG A 129 18.68 9.76 7.29
N PHE A 130 17.83 8.82 7.64
CA PHE A 130 17.51 7.65 6.83
C PHE A 130 16.01 7.50 6.65
N LYS A 131 15.64 6.83 5.57
CA LYS A 131 14.28 6.40 5.26
C LYS A 131 14.29 4.91 4.94
N ALA A 132 13.24 4.20 5.33
CA ALA A 132 13.11 2.77 5.07
C ALA A 132 11.67 2.41 4.68
N LYS A 133 11.54 1.40 3.84
CA LYS A 133 10.26 0.84 3.41
C LYS A 133 9.90 -0.39 4.23
N ILE A 134 8.65 -0.46 4.65
CA ILE A 134 8.02 -1.62 5.27
C ILE A 134 6.81 -1.99 4.44
N VAL A 135 6.68 -3.26 4.07
CA VAL A 135 5.58 -3.81 3.29
C VAL A 135 4.94 -4.95 4.05
N ALA A 136 3.68 -4.77 4.43
CA ALA A 136 2.90 -5.79 5.11
C ALA A 136 1.77 -6.30 4.19
N SER A 137 1.50 -7.59 4.28
CA SER A 137 0.38 -8.26 3.58
C SER A 137 -0.69 -8.65 4.58
N PHE A 138 -1.90 -8.13 4.45
CA PHE A 138 -3.02 -8.43 5.36
C PHE A 138 -4.08 -9.24 4.62
N ALA A 139 -4.51 -10.38 5.19
CA ALA A 139 -5.54 -11.20 4.57
C ALA A 139 -6.89 -10.46 4.55
N TYR A 140 -7.55 -10.45 3.40
CA TYR A 140 -8.87 -9.82 3.22
C TYR A 140 -9.99 -10.44 4.07
N THR A 141 -9.73 -11.59 4.69
CA THR A 141 -10.65 -12.28 5.61
C THR A 141 -10.56 -11.76 7.04
N ASP A 142 -9.48 -11.04 7.38
CA ASP A 142 -9.15 -10.77 8.77
C ASP A 142 -9.58 -9.36 9.22
N PHE A 143 -9.79 -8.46 8.25
CA PHE A 143 -10.20 -7.07 8.43
C PHE A 143 -11.45 -6.71 7.63
N ASP A 144 -12.16 -5.68 8.09
CA ASP A 144 -13.32 -5.08 7.46
C ASP A 144 -12.86 -3.96 6.50
N PRO A 145 -13.05 -4.09 5.17
CA PRO A 145 -12.60 -3.08 4.22
C PRO A 145 -13.49 -1.83 4.19
N SER A 146 -14.50 -1.75 5.06
CA SER A 146 -15.33 -0.55 5.25
C SER A 146 -15.16 0.10 6.63
N ALA A 147 -14.24 -0.41 7.46
CA ALA A 147 -14.01 0.13 8.79
C ALA A 147 -12.95 1.24 8.78
N THR A 148 -13.14 2.23 9.66
CA THR A 148 -12.03 3.07 10.10
C THR A 148 -10.95 2.19 10.71
N THR A 149 -9.72 2.42 10.27
CA THR A 149 -8.56 1.58 10.55
C THR A 149 -7.39 2.44 10.96
N THR A 150 -6.73 2.05 12.04
CA THR A 150 -5.41 2.59 12.39
C THR A 150 -4.34 1.63 11.88
N ILE A 151 -3.42 2.13 11.07
CA ILE A 151 -2.22 1.43 10.64
C ILE A 151 -1.11 1.84 11.60
N THR A 152 -0.48 0.90 12.28
CA THR A 152 0.65 1.19 13.18
C THR A 152 1.89 0.45 12.73
N VAL A 153 3.00 1.17 12.59
CA VAL A 153 4.32 0.64 12.29
C VAL A 153 5.18 0.69 13.55
N TYR A 154 5.82 -0.43 13.87
CA TYR A 154 6.72 -0.59 15.00
C TYR A 154 8.14 -0.84 14.49
N PRO A 155 9.02 0.17 14.47
CA PRO A 155 10.44 -0.04 14.21
C PRO A 155 11.08 -0.86 15.33
N ALA A 156 12.00 -1.77 15.01
CA ALA A 156 12.60 -2.62 16.05
C ALA A 156 13.43 -1.84 17.08
N HIS A 157 13.99 -0.69 16.66
CA HIS A 157 14.76 0.19 17.55
C HIS A 157 13.86 1.04 18.49
N GLY A 158 12.54 0.84 18.42
CA GLY A 158 11.56 1.49 19.29
C GLY A 158 10.79 2.63 18.62
N GLY A 159 9.79 3.13 19.36
CA GLY A 159 8.79 4.07 18.85
C GLY A 159 7.63 3.37 18.16
N GLU A 160 6.63 4.16 17.80
CA GLU A 160 5.51 3.73 16.96
C GLU A 160 5.09 4.89 16.08
N ILE A 161 4.61 4.56 14.88
CA ILE A 161 4.11 5.53 13.91
C ILE A 161 2.73 5.05 13.48
N SER A 162 1.72 5.89 13.69
CA SER A 162 0.32 5.50 13.50
C SER A 162 -0.39 6.42 12.51
N PHE A 163 -1.21 5.83 11.66
CA PHE A 163 -2.01 6.52 10.66
C PHE A 163 -3.47 6.08 10.76
N SER A 164 -4.40 7.03 10.93
CA SER A 164 -5.84 6.74 10.87
C SER A 164 -6.37 6.94 9.46
N LEU A 165 -7.03 5.92 8.92
CA LEU A 165 -7.64 5.91 7.60
C LEU A 165 -9.09 5.43 7.70
N ASP A 166 -9.96 5.95 6.85
CA ASP A 166 -11.27 5.36 6.62
C ASP A 166 -11.21 4.45 5.38
N PHE A 167 -11.19 3.13 5.58
CA PHE A 167 -11.15 2.20 4.45
C PHE A 167 -12.41 2.27 3.58
N ALA A 168 -13.54 2.78 4.10
CA ALA A 168 -14.72 3.00 3.27
C ALA A 168 -14.49 4.04 2.15
N GLN A 169 -13.50 4.91 2.30
CA GLN A 169 -13.11 5.90 1.28
C GLN A 169 -12.07 5.34 0.29
N ILE A 170 -11.64 4.09 0.48
CA ILE A 170 -10.63 3.42 -0.33
C ILE A 170 -11.32 2.39 -1.22
N GLU A 171 -11.08 2.48 -2.53
CA GLU A 171 -11.62 1.53 -3.51
C GLU A 171 -10.83 0.22 -3.58
#